data_AF-A0A521RKJ4-F1
#
_entry.id   AF-A0A521RKJ4-F1
#
_cell.length_a   1.000
_cell.length_b   1.000
_cell.length_c   1.000
_cell.angle_alpha   90.00
_cell.angle_beta   90.00
_cell.angle_gamma   90.00
#
_symmetry.space_group_name_H-M   'P 1'
#
loop_
_entity.id
_entity.type
_entity.pdbx_description
1 polymer ?
#
loop_
_entity_poly.entity_id
_entity_poly.type
_entity_poly.pdbx_seq_one_letter_code
_entity_poly.pdbx_strand_id
1 'polypeptide(L)'
;MKIRFEPLVSCAVAGLLLMPASVHAQQTEEQLAMRCAQLGALYDRYNLQRGEGSGGPNMARLGAGIDCQKGRYQQGIKALEELLQRSRIPYPPAG
;
A
#
# COMPACT_ATOMS: atom_id res chain seq x y z
N MET A 1 -17.41 -50.38 21.44
CA MET A 1 -16.95 -50.02 22.81
C MET A 1 -15.53 -50.53 23.01
N LYS A 2 -14.61 -49.64 23.38
CA LYS A 2 -13.28 -49.83 24.02
C LYS A 2 -12.22 -50.70 23.29
N ILE A 3 -11.33 -50.01 22.57
CA ILE A 3 -9.97 -50.50 22.30
C ILE A 3 -9.07 -49.81 23.33
N ARG A 4 -8.49 -50.60 24.23
CA ARG A 4 -7.41 -50.18 25.15
C ARG A 4 -6.10 -50.64 24.56
N PHE A 5 -5.14 -49.75 24.35
CA PHE A 5 -3.71 -50.09 24.36
C PHE A 5 -2.90 -48.79 24.49
N GLU A 6 -2.27 -48.64 25.66
CA GLU A 6 -1.22 -47.67 25.98
C GLU A 6 0.04 -48.50 26.29
N PRO A 7 1.25 -47.92 26.41
CA PRO A 7 1.97 -47.02 25.51
C PRO A 7 3.40 -47.57 25.26
N LEU A 8 4.00 -47.35 24.08
CA LEU A 8 5.43 -47.65 23.87
C LEU A 8 6.08 -46.49 23.11
N VAL A 9 6.67 -45.59 23.89
CA VAL A 9 8.05 -45.09 23.75
C VAL A 9 8.57 -45.06 22.32
N SER A 10 8.61 -43.86 21.72
CA SER A 10 9.79 -43.30 21.01
C SER A 10 9.41 -41.95 20.40
N CYS A 11 9.51 -40.87 21.18
CA CYS A 11 9.37 -39.51 20.65
C CYS A 11 10.68 -39.09 19.98
N ALA A 12 10.91 -39.55 18.75
CA ALA A 12 11.80 -38.84 17.84
C ALA A 12 11.11 -37.52 17.46
N VAL A 13 11.35 -36.46 18.21
CA VAL A 13 10.87 -35.12 17.89
C VAL A 13 11.72 -34.60 16.72
N ALA A 14 11.32 -34.94 15.50
CA ALA A 14 11.76 -34.25 14.31
C ALA A 14 11.26 -32.80 14.40
N GLY A 15 12.13 -31.89 14.82
CA GLY A 15 11.87 -30.46 14.84
C GLY A 15 11.72 -29.94 13.41
N LEU A 16 10.49 -30.03 12.88
CA LEU A 16 10.11 -29.38 11.64
C LEU A 16 10.18 -27.87 11.90
N LEU A 17 11.24 -27.23 11.41
CA LEU A 17 11.39 -25.78 11.41
C LEU A 17 10.24 -25.17 10.61
N LEU A 18 9.19 -24.74 11.30
CA LEU A 18 8.14 -23.88 10.77
C LEU A 18 8.79 -22.51 10.48
N MET A 19 9.33 -22.36 9.29
CA MET A 19 9.66 -21.05 8.74
C MET A 19 8.35 -20.27 8.59
N PRO A 20 8.18 -19.10 9.23
CA PRO A 20 7.04 -18.25 8.96
C PRO A 20 7.18 -17.78 7.51
N ALA A 21 6.35 -18.30 6.61
CA ALA A 21 6.20 -17.73 5.29
C ALA A 21 5.64 -16.33 5.47
N SER A 22 6.51 -15.32 5.34
CA SER A 22 6.12 -13.92 5.26
C SER A 22 5.23 -13.76 4.03
N VAL A 23 3.92 -13.84 4.21
CA VAL A 23 2.94 -13.51 3.16
C VAL A 23 3.08 -12.01 2.92
N HIS A 24 3.94 -11.63 1.97
CA HIS A 24 3.83 -10.33 1.32
C HIS A 24 2.53 -10.39 0.51
N ALA A 25 1.43 -9.89 1.08
CA ALA A 25 0.20 -9.71 0.34
C ALA A 25 0.51 -8.79 -0.84
N GLN A 26 0.49 -9.34 -2.06
CA GLN A 26 0.60 -8.52 -3.26
C GLN A 26 -0.64 -7.61 -3.30
N GLN A 27 -0.43 -6.29 -3.26
CA GLN A 27 -1.53 -5.35 -3.40
C GLN A 27 -2.22 -5.57 -4.75
N THR A 28 -3.55 -5.63 -4.75
CA THR A 28 -4.32 -5.79 -5.98
C THR A 28 -4.34 -4.49 -6.78
N GLU A 29 -4.60 -4.57 -8.09
CA GLU A 29 -4.74 -3.36 -8.91
C GLU A 29 -5.85 -2.44 -8.41
N GLU A 30 -6.94 -2.99 -7.87
CA GLU A 30 -8.03 -2.21 -7.27
C GLU A 30 -7.54 -1.44 -6.03
N GLN A 31 -6.76 -2.07 -5.16
CA GLN A 31 -6.17 -1.39 -3.99
C GLN A 31 -5.22 -0.27 -4.41
N LEU A 32 -4.43 -0.51 -5.45
CA LEU A 32 -3.52 0.49 -6.02
C LEU A 32 -4.28 1.66 -6.66
N ALA A 33 -5.36 1.40 -7.39
CA ALA A 33 -6.22 2.43 -7.96
C ALA A 33 -6.88 3.28 -6.87
N MET A 34 -7.39 2.64 -5.81
CA MET A 34 -7.96 3.31 -4.64
C MET A 34 -6.92 4.19 -3.94
N ARG A 35 -5.68 3.71 -3.82
CA ARG A 35 -4.57 4.47 -3.24
C ARG A 35 -4.23 5.70 -4.08
N CYS A 36 -4.15 5.56 -5.40
CA CYS A 36 -3.99 6.68 -6.32
C CYS A 36 -5.08 7.75 -6.13
N ALA A 37 -6.36 7.33 -6.09
CA ALA A 37 -7.48 8.24 -5.89
C ALA A 37 -7.42 8.94 -4.53
N GLN A 38 -7.11 8.20 -3.47
CA GLN A 38 -6.98 8.72 -2.12
C GLN A 38 -5.91 9.83 -2.02
N LEU A 39 -4.70 9.55 -2.50
CA LEU A 39 -3.58 10.50 -2.41
C LEU A 39 -3.79 11.72 -3.32
N GLY A 40 -4.33 11.51 -4.53
CA GLY A 40 -4.67 12.58 -5.45
C GLY A 40 -5.71 13.54 -4.88
N ALA A 41 -6.81 13.01 -4.35
CA ALA A 41 -7.86 13.82 -3.73
C ALA A 41 -7.34 14.59 -2.50
N LEU A 42 -6.46 13.98 -1.71
CA LEU A 42 -5.82 14.64 -0.59
C LEU A 42 -4.98 15.83 -1.05
N TYR A 43 -4.12 15.65 -2.05
CA TYR A 43 -3.29 16.73 -2.59
C TYR A 43 -4.17 17.87 -3.13
N ASP A 44 -5.22 17.56 -3.88
CA ASP A 44 -6.12 18.55 -4.47
C ASP A 44 -6.83 19.38 -3.39
N ARG A 45 -7.33 18.74 -2.31
CA ARG A 45 -7.96 19.45 -1.17
C ARG A 45 -7.05 20.52 -0.59
N TYR A 46 -5.78 20.21 -0.35
CA TYR A 46 -4.83 21.18 0.22
C TYR A 46 -4.40 22.25 -0.79
N ASN A 47 -4.38 21.95 -2.09
CA ASN A 47 -4.00 22.94 -3.11
C ASN A 47 -5.14 23.91 -3.42
N LEU A 48 -6.40 23.47 -3.39
CA LEU A 48 -7.56 24.37 -3.49
C LEU A 48 -7.58 25.41 -2.35
N GLN A 49 -7.07 25.05 -1.17
CA GLN A 49 -6.96 25.97 -0.02
C GLN A 49 -5.86 27.03 -0.17
N ARG A 50 -4.91 26.87 -1.11
CA ARG A 50 -3.80 27.83 -1.30
C ARG A 50 -4.19 29.10 -2.07
N GLY A 51 -5.46 29.24 -2.47
CA GLY A 51 -6.00 30.44 -3.12
C GLY A 51 -5.74 30.47 -4.64
N GLU A 52 -6.70 31.02 -5.38
CA GLU A 52 -6.59 31.31 -6.81
C GLU A 52 -5.49 32.37 -7.02
N GLY A 53 -4.38 31.98 -7.66
CA GLY A 53 -3.24 32.87 -7.94
C GLY A 53 -1.85 32.25 -7.76
N SER A 54 -1.76 31.02 -7.25
CA SER A 54 -0.50 30.39 -6.82
C SER A 54 0.37 29.73 -7.91
N GLY A 55 0.20 30.10 -9.20
CA GLY A 55 1.17 29.72 -10.24
C GLY A 55 0.81 28.48 -11.08
N GLY A 56 -0.45 28.37 -11.48
CA GLY A 56 -0.90 27.37 -12.47
C GLY A 56 -0.96 25.92 -11.93
N PRO A 57 -1.35 24.96 -12.79
CA PRO A 57 -1.50 23.57 -12.37
C PRO A 57 -0.14 22.96 -12.02
N ASN A 58 -0.09 22.18 -10.94
CA ASN A 58 1.12 21.44 -10.61
C ASN A 58 1.34 20.30 -11.61
N MET A 59 2.30 20.44 -12.51
CA MET A 59 2.56 19.47 -13.58
C MET A 59 2.98 18.09 -13.04
N ALA A 60 3.65 18.02 -11.89
CA ALA A 60 3.98 16.75 -11.27
C ALA A 60 2.72 16.03 -10.74
N ARG A 61 1.75 16.77 -10.19
CA ARG A 61 0.43 16.21 -9.87
C ARG A 61 -0.22 15.67 -11.15
N LEU A 62 -0.27 16.46 -12.22
CA LEU A 62 -0.89 16.04 -13.48
C LEU A 62 -0.26 14.76 -14.03
N GLY A 63 1.08 14.69 -14.06
CA GLY A 63 1.83 13.51 -14.47
C GLY A 63 1.48 12.28 -13.63
N ALA A 64 1.49 12.41 -12.31
CA ALA A 64 1.14 11.31 -11.41
C ALA A 64 -0.30 10.80 -11.63
N GLY A 65 -1.25 11.72 -11.88
CA GLY A 65 -2.61 11.36 -12.23
C GLY A 65 -2.71 10.58 -13.55
N ILE A 66 -1.91 10.95 -14.55
CA ILE A 66 -1.84 10.22 -15.83
C ILE A 66 -1.24 8.82 -15.64
N ASP A 67 -0.22 8.68 -14.80
CA ASP A 67 0.37 7.38 -14.47
C ASP A 67 -0.68 6.46 -13.84
N CYS A 68 -1.44 6.96 -12.86
CA CYS A 68 -2.54 6.23 -12.25
C CYS A 68 -3.61 5.81 -13.28
N GLN A 69 -4.02 6.72 -14.19
CA GLN A 69 -5.00 6.41 -15.23
C GLN A 69 -4.52 5.36 -16.24
N LYS A 70 -3.21 5.25 -16.46
CA LYS A 70 -2.60 4.29 -17.39
C LYS A 70 -2.22 2.96 -16.72
N GLY A 71 -2.70 2.70 -15.50
CA GLY A 71 -2.38 1.49 -14.74
C GLY A 71 -0.94 1.44 -14.21
N ARG A 72 -0.16 2.53 -14.35
CA ARG A 72 1.19 2.65 -13.78
C ARG A 72 1.11 3.09 -12.32
N TYR A 73 0.31 2.37 -11.54
CA TYR A 73 -0.07 2.80 -10.19
C TYR A 73 1.13 2.98 -9.28
N GLN A 74 2.13 2.09 -9.32
CA GLN A 74 3.32 2.20 -8.49
C GLN A 74 4.07 3.53 -8.71
N GLN A 75 4.17 3.97 -9.96
CA GLN A 75 4.83 5.23 -10.33
C GLN A 75 3.98 6.43 -9.92
N GLY A 76 2.67 6.37 -10.19
CA GLY A 76 1.73 7.43 -9.81
C GLY A 76 1.61 7.61 -8.29
N ILE A 77 1.48 6.51 -7.53
CA ILE A 77 1.43 6.52 -6.06
C ILE A 77 2.69 7.12 -5.50
N LYS A 78 3.87 6.63 -5.92
CA LYS A 78 5.15 7.16 -5.43
C LYS A 78 5.26 8.67 -5.69
N ALA A 79 4.92 9.13 -6.89
CA ALA A 79 4.93 10.55 -7.21
C ALA A 79 3.94 11.35 -6.36
N LEU A 80 2.73 10.83 -6.10
CA LEU A 80 1.76 11.47 -5.21
C LEU A 80 2.25 11.54 -3.75
N GLU A 81 2.88 10.49 -3.24
CA GLU A 81 3.47 10.46 -1.90
C GLU A 81 4.61 11.48 -1.76
N GLU A 82 5.51 11.54 -2.74
CA GLU A 82 6.58 12.55 -2.80
C GLU A 82 6.01 13.97 -2.85
N LEU A 83 4.93 14.19 -3.63
CA LEU A 83 4.22 15.46 -3.71
C LEU A 83 3.61 15.90 -2.37
N LEU A 84 2.99 14.97 -1.65
CA LEU A 84 2.42 15.23 -0.33
C LEU A 84 3.54 15.52 0.67
N GLN A 85 4.61 14.73 0.65
CA GLN A 85 5.77 14.90 1.51
C GLN A 85 6.45 16.26 1.32
N ARG A 86 6.79 16.65 0.09
CA ARG A 86 7.41 17.97 -0.19
C ARG A 86 6.51 19.14 0.18
N SER A 87 5.19 18.93 0.12
CA SER A 87 4.19 19.92 0.49
C SER A 87 3.91 19.95 1.99
N ARG A 88 4.56 19.07 2.76
CA ARG A 88 4.32 18.83 4.20
C ARG A 88 2.85 18.53 4.51
N ILE A 89 2.17 17.87 3.57
CA ILE A 89 0.80 17.41 3.74
C ILE A 89 0.89 16.00 4.37
N PRO A 90 0.35 15.78 5.58
CA PRO A 90 0.32 14.45 6.17
C PRO A 90 -0.62 13.55 5.37
N TYR A 91 -0.21 12.30 5.15
CA TYR A 91 -0.98 11.30 4.40
C TYR A 91 -0.88 9.92 5.08
N PRO A 92 -1.89 9.05 4.93
CA PRO A 92 -1.89 7.74 5.54
C PRO A 92 -0.74 6.87 4.99
N PRO A 93 -0.12 5.98 5.78
CA PRO A 93 0.91 5.07 5.29
C PRO A 93 0.35 4.09 4.24
N ALA A 94 1.23 3.46 3.47
CA ALA A 94 0.85 2.33 2.64
C ALA A 94 0.42 1.17 3.55
N GLY A 95 -0.73 0.56 3.24
CA GLY A 95 -1.27 -0.59 3.96
C GLY A 95 -0.82 -1.92 3.38
#